data_AF-A0A3R7V3E0-F1
#
_entry.id   AF-A0A3R7V3E0-F1
#
_cell.length_a   1.000
_cell.length_b   1.000
_cell.length_c   1.000
_cell.angle_alpha   90.00
_cell.angle_beta   90.00
_cell.angle_gamma   90.00
#
_symmetry.space_group_name_H-M   'P 1'
#
loop_
_entity.id
_entity.type
_entity.pdbx_description
1 polymer ?
#
loop_
_entity_poly.entity_id
_entity_poly.type
_entity_poly.pdbx_seq_one_letter_code
_entity_poly.pdbx_strand_id
1 'polypeptide(L)'
;MIIGTKNALLSKQVEVFIITRTILFLLISAVSAKQNTEHASGFTFTPNLFHHPPKVLFLSRPFEIEVFSNFSKNETQNISLFYRTDAQPRYIEQSFNLNSRRYIFTYDPKQKPTEKISYFFTIELKNGSVFASPIDSAGMVTPITLPLQDPIEYYKKRSMRRE
;
A
#
# COMPACT_ATOMS: atom_id res chain seq x y z
N MET A 1 2.23 17.88 86.59
CA MET A 1 2.53 18.74 85.41
C MET A 1 3.51 17.97 84.52
N ILE A 2 3.01 17.29 83.48
CA ILE A 2 3.85 16.58 82.50
C ILE A 2 3.46 17.11 81.13
N ILE A 3 4.43 17.72 80.47
CA ILE A 3 4.36 18.34 79.16
C ILE A 3 4.41 17.24 78.11
N GLY A 4 3.39 17.17 77.25
CA GLY A 4 3.37 16.28 76.09
C GLY A 4 3.61 17.07 74.80
N THR A 5 4.86 17.11 74.33
CA THR A 5 5.19 17.54 72.97
C THR A 5 5.00 16.36 72.03
N LYS A 6 3.95 16.41 71.19
CA LYS A 6 3.74 15.41 70.12
C LYS A 6 4.54 15.79 68.87
N ASN A 7 5.22 14.78 68.34
CA ASN A 7 6.15 14.82 67.23
C ASN A 7 5.49 15.26 65.90
N ALA A 8 5.64 16.54 65.53
CA ALA A 8 5.25 17.05 64.22
C ALA A 8 6.27 16.75 63.11
N LEU A 9 7.49 16.32 63.45
CA LEU A 9 8.58 16.11 62.49
C LEU A 9 8.50 14.76 61.75
N LEU A 10 8.04 13.71 62.44
CA LEU A 10 8.01 12.34 61.90
C LEU A 10 6.96 12.19 60.78
N SER A 11 5.84 12.91 60.87
CA SER A 11 4.74 12.87 59.89
C SER A 11 5.16 13.37 58.51
N LYS A 12 5.90 14.49 58.45
CA LYS A 12 6.32 15.10 57.18
C LYS A 12 7.35 14.25 56.44
N GLN A 13 8.24 13.59 57.17
CA GLN A 13 9.25 12.70 56.56
C GLN A 13 8.62 11.45 55.94
N VAL A 14 7.59 10.89 56.59
CA VAL A 14 6.84 9.74 56.07
C VAL A 14 6.02 10.12 54.82
N GLU A 15 5.38 11.30 54.82
CA GLU A 15 4.63 11.80 53.66
C GLU A 15 5.54 12.03 52.44
N VAL A 16 6.70 12.68 52.64
CA VAL A 16 7.68 12.91 51.54
C VAL A 16 8.20 11.58 51.01
N PHE A 17 8.46 10.59 51.87
CA PHE A 17 8.90 9.26 51.44
C PHE A 17 7.83 8.52 50.62
N ILE A 18 6.56 8.62 51.02
CA ILE A 18 5.44 8.01 50.29
C ILE A 18 5.27 8.67 48.91
N ILE A 19 5.23 10.02 48.85
CA ILE A 19 5.06 10.79 47.61
C ILE A 19 6.19 10.49 46.61
N THR A 20 7.43 10.39 47.08
CA THR A 20 8.59 10.14 46.21
C THR A 20 8.53 8.73 45.59
N ARG A 21 8.06 7.72 46.34
CA ARG A 21 7.90 6.35 45.81
C ARG A 21 6.74 6.23 44.82
N THR A 22 5.64 6.94 45.01
CA THR A 22 4.52 6.93 44.04
C THR A 22 4.89 7.62 42.73
N ILE A 23 5.64 8.72 42.77
CA ILE A 23 6.13 9.40 41.55
C ILE A 23 7.12 8.51 40.79
N LEU A 24 8.02 7.83 41.49
CA LEU A 24 8.95 6.88 40.87
C LEU A 24 8.22 5.69 40.22
N PHE A 25 7.16 5.20 40.84
CA PHE A 25 6.33 4.13 40.28
C PHE A 25 5.57 4.57 39.01
N LEU A 26 5.05 5.80 38.99
CA LEU A 26 4.41 6.41 37.80
C LEU A 26 5.38 6.61 36.64
N LEU A 27 6.62 7.03 36.90
CA LEU A 27 7.65 7.20 35.87
C LEU A 27 8.07 5.85 35.23
N ILE A 28 8.18 4.77 36.00
CA ILE A 28 8.49 3.42 35.49
C ILE A 28 7.33 2.87 34.65
N SER A 29 6.09 3.19 35.03
CA SER A 29 4.87 2.79 34.30
C SER A 29 4.77 3.48 32.93
N ALA A 30 5.15 4.76 32.84
CA ALA A 30 5.11 5.52 31.58
C ALA A 30 6.15 5.03 30.55
N VAL A 31 7.28 4.46 31.01
CA VAL A 31 8.30 3.88 30.11
C VAL A 31 7.88 2.51 29.56
N SER A 32 6.98 1.80 30.25
CA SER A 32 6.51 0.47 29.81
C SER A 32 5.36 0.53 28.78
N ALA A 33 4.79 1.71 28.49
CA ALA A 33 3.70 1.87 27.52
C ALA A 33 4.17 2.01 26.05
N LYS A 34 5.42 1.66 25.75
CA LYS A 34 5.91 1.51 24.37
C LYS A 34 6.22 0.05 24.07
N GLN A 35 5.22 -0.81 24.24
CA GLN A 35 5.22 -2.12 23.61
C GLN A 35 4.95 -1.91 22.12
N ASN A 36 6.01 -2.02 21.31
CA ASN A 36 5.87 -2.31 19.90
C ASN A 36 4.96 -3.54 19.77
N THR A 37 3.75 -3.34 19.26
CA THR A 37 2.92 -4.44 18.74
C THR A 37 3.54 -4.92 17.44
N GLU A 38 4.71 -5.56 17.53
CA GLU A 38 5.14 -6.53 16.55
C GLU A 38 4.62 -7.87 17.02
N HIS A 39 3.44 -8.27 16.53
CA HIS A 39 3.05 -9.66 16.31
C HIS A 39 1.68 -9.66 15.62
N ALA A 40 1.68 -9.41 14.31
CA ALA A 40 0.60 -9.88 13.45
C ALA A 40 1.01 -11.26 12.92
N SER A 41 0.44 -12.30 13.52
CA SER A 41 0.56 -13.68 13.09
C SER A 41 0.08 -13.84 11.64
N GLY A 42 0.89 -14.48 10.79
CA GLY A 42 0.44 -15.30 9.65
C GLY A 42 -0.37 -14.66 8.50
N PHE A 43 -0.68 -13.36 8.50
CA PHE A 43 -1.39 -12.73 7.40
C PHE A 43 -0.43 -12.15 6.37
N THR A 44 -0.47 -12.66 5.14
CA THR A 44 0.14 -12.02 3.97
C THR A 44 -0.48 -10.64 3.78
N PHE A 45 0.33 -9.58 3.92
CA PHE A 45 -0.07 -8.22 3.61
C PHE A 45 -0.66 -8.16 2.18
N THR A 46 -1.95 -7.83 2.07
CA THR A 46 -2.59 -7.58 0.78
C THR A 46 -2.74 -6.08 0.62
N PRO A 47 -2.09 -5.44 -0.38
CA PRO A 47 -2.21 -4.00 -0.56
C PRO A 47 -3.66 -3.62 -0.92
N ASN A 48 -4.11 -2.43 -0.49
CA ASN A 48 -5.47 -1.95 -0.74
C ASN A 48 -5.76 -1.72 -2.24
N LEU A 49 -4.71 -1.55 -3.04
CA LEU A 49 -4.75 -1.49 -4.49
C LEU A 49 -3.78 -2.53 -5.05
N PHE A 50 -4.32 -3.56 -5.67
CA PHE A 50 -3.59 -4.77 -6.01
C PHE A 50 -3.71 -5.11 -7.50
N HIS A 51 -2.58 -5.34 -8.13
CA HIS A 51 -2.47 -5.69 -9.54
C HIS A 51 -1.45 -6.82 -9.71
N HIS A 52 -1.80 -7.78 -10.55
CA HIS A 52 -0.89 -8.81 -11.01
C HIS A 52 -0.53 -8.56 -12.49
N PRO A 53 0.71 -8.18 -12.80
CA PRO A 53 1.13 -7.96 -14.17
C PRO A 53 0.97 -9.24 -15.02
N PRO A 54 0.43 -9.13 -16.24
CA PRO A 54 0.43 -10.24 -17.19
C PRO A 54 1.85 -10.72 -17.47
N LYS A 55 2.06 -12.05 -17.54
CA LYS A 55 3.37 -12.62 -17.85
C LYS A 55 3.85 -12.30 -19.28
N VAL A 56 2.91 -12.11 -20.19
CA VAL A 56 3.15 -11.81 -21.61
C VAL A 56 1.94 -11.09 -22.17
N LEU A 57 2.20 -10.12 -23.05
CA LEU A 57 1.19 -9.45 -23.87
C LEU A 57 1.45 -9.83 -25.32
N PHE A 58 0.40 -10.12 -26.10
CA PHE A 58 0.56 -10.55 -27.48
C PHE A 58 0.04 -9.48 -28.46
N LEU A 59 0.77 -9.31 -29.57
CA LEU A 59 0.39 -8.39 -30.65
C LEU A 59 -0.87 -8.84 -31.42
N SER A 60 -1.22 -10.12 -31.36
CA SER A 60 -2.26 -10.72 -32.21
C SER A 60 -3.68 -10.65 -31.65
N ARG A 61 -3.87 -10.19 -30.41
CA ARG A 61 -5.18 -10.17 -29.74
C ARG A 61 -5.29 -9.08 -28.69
N PRO A 62 -6.52 -8.63 -28.37
CA PRO A 62 -6.75 -7.79 -27.21
C PRO A 62 -6.27 -8.45 -25.91
N PHE A 63 -5.86 -7.63 -24.96
CA PHE A 63 -5.49 -8.07 -23.62
C PHE A 63 -6.07 -7.13 -22.56
N GLU A 64 -6.26 -7.71 -21.37
CA GLU A 64 -6.79 -7.01 -20.21
C GLU A 64 -5.66 -6.62 -19.26
N ILE A 65 -5.72 -5.40 -18.75
CA ILE A 65 -4.96 -4.94 -17.61
C ILE A 65 -5.98 -4.63 -16.51
N GLU A 66 -5.83 -5.26 -15.36
CA GLU A 66 -6.83 -5.20 -14.29
C GLU A 66 -6.23 -4.79 -12.95
N VAL A 67 -7.00 -4.06 -12.15
CA VAL A 67 -6.64 -3.76 -10.77
C VAL A 67 -7.80 -4.07 -9.84
N PHE A 68 -7.49 -4.57 -8.66
CA PHE A 68 -8.43 -4.83 -7.58
C PHE A 68 -8.26 -3.77 -6.51
N SER A 69 -9.38 -3.32 -5.95
CA SER A 69 -9.37 -2.38 -4.83
C SER A 69 -10.21 -2.89 -3.67
N ASN A 70 -9.65 -2.75 -2.46
CA ASN A 70 -10.36 -3.02 -1.22
C ASN A 70 -11.12 -1.78 -0.69
N PHE A 71 -10.94 -0.62 -1.31
CA PHE A 71 -11.70 0.58 -0.97
C PHE A 71 -13.16 0.43 -1.43
N SER A 72 -14.06 0.89 -0.59
CA SER A 72 -15.49 0.95 -0.86
C SER A 72 -15.83 2.08 -1.83
N LYS A 73 -16.86 1.89 -2.65
CA LYS A 73 -17.39 2.95 -3.52
C LYS A 73 -17.72 4.26 -2.77
N ASN A 74 -18.08 4.16 -1.49
CA ASN A 74 -18.48 5.31 -0.68
C ASN A 74 -17.29 6.18 -0.26
N GLU A 75 -16.08 5.61 -0.14
CA GLU A 75 -14.87 6.37 0.20
C GLU A 75 -14.02 6.71 -1.04
N THR A 76 -14.19 5.99 -2.14
CA THR A 76 -13.48 6.24 -3.39
C THR A 76 -14.03 7.47 -4.12
N GLN A 77 -13.13 8.38 -4.50
CA GLN A 77 -13.41 9.52 -5.37
C GLN A 77 -13.16 9.15 -6.83
N ASN A 78 -12.02 8.54 -7.14
CA ASN A 78 -11.62 8.16 -8.49
C ASN A 78 -10.66 6.97 -8.47
N ILE A 79 -10.69 6.13 -9.52
CA ILE A 79 -9.68 5.10 -9.77
C ILE A 79 -9.31 5.20 -11.25
N SER A 80 -8.01 5.26 -11.51
CA SER A 80 -7.50 5.48 -12.86
C SER A 80 -6.34 4.56 -13.19
N LEU A 81 -6.29 4.15 -14.45
CA LEU A 81 -5.11 3.63 -15.10
C LEU A 81 -4.42 4.77 -15.84
N PHE A 82 -3.15 4.99 -15.55
CA PHE A 82 -2.28 5.83 -16.37
C PHE A 82 -1.46 4.91 -17.26
N TYR A 83 -1.57 5.07 -18.58
CA TYR A 83 -0.78 4.27 -19.51
C TYR A 83 -0.18 5.12 -20.63
N ARG A 84 0.92 4.63 -21.19
CA ARG A 84 1.57 5.18 -22.39
C ARG A 84 2.09 4.04 -23.26
N THR A 85 2.34 4.36 -24.51
CA THR A 85 2.93 3.45 -25.50
C THR A 85 4.13 4.11 -26.17
N ASP A 86 4.85 3.37 -26.98
CA ASP A 86 5.81 3.92 -27.95
C ASP A 86 5.16 4.88 -28.95
N ALA A 87 3.94 4.59 -29.41
CA ALA A 87 3.18 5.47 -30.30
C ALA A 87 2.62 6.72 -29.59
N GLN A 88 2.32 6.61 -28.29
CA GLN A 88 1.80 7.69 -27.44
C GLN A 88 2.69 7.85 -26.21
N PRO A 89 3.77 8.64 -26.27
CA PRO A 89 4.83 8.64 -25.25
C PRO A 89 4.45 9.34 -23.93
N ARG A 90 3.37 10.13 -23.93
CA ARG A 90 2.81 10.76 -22.73
C ARG A 90 1.79 9.83 -22.08
N TYR A 91 1.79 9.79 -20.75
CA TYR A 91 0.76 9.09 -20.00
C TYR A 91 -0.61 9.71 -20.27
N ILE A 92 -1.57 8.85 -20.59
CA ILE A 92 -2.98 9.18 -20.68
C ILE A 92 -3.72 8.50 -19.54
N GLU A 93 -4.67 9.23 -18.96
CA GLU A 93 -5.52 8.75 -17.88
C GLU A 93 -6.75 8.06 -18.46
N GLN A 94 -7.04 6.88 -17.92
CA GLN A 94 -8.28 6.15 -18.13
C GLN A 94 -8.94 5.91 -16.78
N SER A 95 -9.97 6.69 -16.48
CA SER A 95 -10.79 6.49 -15.28
C SER A 95 -11.68 5.27 -15.42
N PHE A 96 -11.96 4.62 -14.30
CA PHE A 96 -12.84 3.46 -14.22
C PHE A 96 -14.20 3.78 -13.60
N ASN A 97 -15.20 2.95 -13.90
CA ASN A 97 -16.48 3.00 -13.24
C ASN A 97 -16.40 2.35 -11.84
N LEU A 98 -16.78 3.09 -10.80
CA LEU A 98 -16.68 2.71 -9.38
C LEU A 98 -17.74 1.68 -8.90
N ASN A 99 -18.46 1.03 -9.81
CA ASN A 99 -19.49 0.03 -9.48
C ASN A 99 -18.96 -1.39 -9.27
N SER A 100 -17.64 -1.59 -9.31
CA SER A 100 -16.97 -2.89 -9.18
C SER A 100 -15.86 -2.82 -8.12
N ARG A 101 -15.29 -3.97 -7.75
CA ARG A 101 -14.00 -4.03 -7.03
C ARG A 101 -12.84 -4.47 -7.93
N ARG A 102 -13.16 -4.96 -9.13
CA ARG A 102 -12.24 -5.34 -10.20
C ARG A 102 -12.44 -4.36 -11.36
N TYR A 103 -11.39 -3.65 -11.71
CA TYR A 103 -11.40 -2.62 -12.74
C TYR A 103 -10.55 -3.10 -13.90
N ILE A 104 -11.14 -3.18 -15.09
CA ILE A 104 -10.52 -3.82 -16.27
C ILE A 104 -10.39 -2.78 -17.37
N PHE A 105 -9.18 -2.65 -17.91
CA PHE A 105 -8.90 -1.93 -19.13
C PHE A 105 -8.55 -2.93 -20.23
N THR A 106 -9.22 -2.85 -21.37
CA THR A 106 -8.90 -3.68 -22.55
C THR A 106 -8.13 -2.85 -23.56
N TYR A 107 -6.96 -3.33 -23.96
CA TYR A 107 -6.17 -2.75 -25.03
C TYR A 107 -6.16 -3.68 -26.24
N ASP A 108 -6.45 -3.15 -27.42
CA ASP A 108 -6.39 -3.90 -28.68
C ASP A 108 -5.22 -3.43 -29.54
N PRO A 109 -4.11 -4.19 -29.60
CA PRO A 109 -2.95 -3.84 -30.41
C PRO A 109 -3.22 -3.88 -31.91
N LYS A 110 -4.32 -4.51 -32.37
CA LYS A 110 -4.73 -4.46 -33.78
C LYS A 110 -5.37 -3.12 -34.14
N GLN A 111 -6.06 -2.49 -33.20
CA GLN A 111 -6.67 -1.17 -33.39
C GLN A 111 -5.69 -0.04 -33.13
N LYS A 112 -4.83 -0.21 -32.12
CA LYS A 112 -3.80 0.76 -31.73
C LYS A 112 -2.45 0.04 -31.67
N PRO A 113 -1.69 -0.02 -32.77
CA PRO A 113 -0.40 -0.71 -32.79
C PRO A 113 0.61 -0.09 -31.82
N THR A 114 1.36 -0.96 -31.14
CA THR A 114 2.41 -0.59 -30.18
C THR A 114 3.39 -1.75 -29.98
N GLU A 115 4.67 -1.44 -29.77
CA GLU A 115 5.67 -2.45 -29.38
C GLU A 115 5.72 -2.68 -27.87
N LYS A 116 5.31 -1.69 -27.06
CA LYS A 116 5.37 -1.76 -25.60
C LYS A 116 4.33 -0.86 -24.95
N ILE A 117 3.80 -1.32 -23.83
CA ILE A 117 2.92 -0.54 -22.97
C ILE A 117 3.56 -0.34 -21.61
N SER A 118 3.44 0.88 -21.08
CA SER A 118 3.92 1.25 -19.75
C SER A 118 2.77 1.84 -18.95
N TYR A 119 2.54 1.37 -17.72
CA TYR A 119 1.36 1.75 -16.97
C TYR A 119 1.50 1.65 -15.45
N PHE A 120 0.62 2.36 -14.74
CA PHE A 120 0.41 2.26 -13.30
C PHE A 120 -1.03 2.66 -12.95
N PHE A 121 -1.46 2.35 -11.74
CA PHE A 121 -2.79 2.67 -11.23
C PHE A 121 -2.72 3.69 -10.12
N THR A 122 -3.77 4.49 -10.00
CA THR A 122 -4.02 5.32 -8.82
C THR A 122 -5.44 5.13 -8.31
N ILE A 123 -5.62 5.37 -7.02
CA ILE A 123 -6.92 5.60 -6.41
C ILE A 123 -6.86 6.87 -5.57
N GLU A 124 -7.83 7.74 -5.80
CA GLU A 124 -8.10 8.92 -4.99
C GLU A 124 -9.30 8.64 -4.11
N LEU A 125 -9.18 8.94 -2.82
CA LEU A 125 -10.26 8.86 -1.84
C LEU A 125 -10.90 10.24 -1.65
N LYS A 126 -12.15 10.25 -1.20
CA LYS A 126 -12.91 11.50 -0.94
C LYS A 126 -12.30 12.39 0.14
N ASN A 127 -11.44 11.83 0.99
CA ASN A 127 -10.68 12.60 1.98
C ASN A 127 -9.37 13.21 1.41
N GLY A 128 -9.13 13.10 0.10
CA GLY A 128 -7.93 13.60 -0.57
C GLY A 128 -6.71 12.67 -0.50
N SER A 129 -6.82 11.51 0.15
CA SER A 129 -5.73 10.52 0.17
C SER A 129 -5.58 9.87 -1.21
N VAL A 130 -4.33 9.66 -1.64
CA VAL A 130 -4.02 9.01 -2.92
C VAL A 130 -3.14 7.79 -2.68
N PHE A 131 -3.49 6.68 -3.30
CA PHE A 131 -2.69 5.47 -3.33
C PHE A 131 -2.36 5.12 -4.79
N ALA A 132 -1.23 4.45 -5.00
CA ALA A 132 -0.80 4.03 -6.32
C ALA A 132 -0.34 2.57 -6.30
N SER A 133 -0.36 1.93 -7.47
CA SER A 133 0.15 0.57 -7.64
C SER A 133 0.75 0.36 -9.03
N PRO A 134 1.96 -0.23 -9.14
CA PRO A 134 2.85 -0.57 -8.04
C PRO A 134 3.68 0.64 -7.58
N ILE A 135 4.18 0.55 -6.35
CA ILE A 135 5.12 1.49 -5.74
C ILE A 135 6.39 0.73 -5.33
N ASP A 136 7.53 1.42 -5.30
CA ASP A 136 8.78 0.88 -4.77
C ASP A 136 8.83 0.96 -3.23
N SER A 137 9.95 0.54 -2.65
CA SER A 137 10.17 0.58 -1.20
C SER A 137 10.25 2.01 -0.62
N ALA A 138 10.47 3.02 -1.45
CA ALA A 138 10.43 4.43 -1.06
C ALA A 138 9.02 5.04 -1.20
N GLY A 139 8.03 4.26 -1.66
CA GLY A 139 6.67 4.73 -1.89
C GLY A 139 6.48 5.47 -3.22
N MET A 140 7.48 5.42 -4.11
CA MET A 140 7.42 6.08 -5.41
C MET A 140 6.74 5.18 -6.44
N VAL A 141 5.89 5.76 -7.27
CA VAL A 141 5.25 5.03 -8.37
C VAL A 141 6.30 4.48 -9.32
N THR A 142 6.22 3.17 -9.59
CA THR A 142 7.15 2.48 -10.49
C THR A 142 6.35 1.82 -11.62
N PRO A 143 6.17 2.50 -12.77
CA PRO A 143 5.33 1.98 -13.85
C PRO A 143 5.82 0.63 -14.38
N ILE A 144 4.88 -0.30 -14.58
CA ILE A 144 5.15 -1.58 -15.22
C ILE A 144 5.30 -1.33 -16.71
N THR A 145 6.40 -1.79 -17.29
CA THR A 145 6.62 -1.69 -18.75
C THR A 145 6.77 -3.09 -19.32
N LEU A 146 5.89 -3.45 -20.25
CA LEU A 146 5.86 -4.76 -20.89
C LEU A 146 5.97 -4.63 -22.41
N PRO A 147 6.88 -5.35 -23.07
CA PRO A 147 6.87 -5.48 -24.52
C PRO A 147 5.71 -6.37 -24.95
N LEU A 148 5.11 -6.05 -26.09
CA LEU A 148 4.18 -6.94 -26.76
C LEU A 148 4.99 -7.92 -27.62
N GLN A 149 4.59 -9.18 -27.62
CA GLN A 149 5.31 -10.27 -28.27
C GLN A 149 4.49 -10.83 -29.44
N ASP A 150 5.18 -11.25 -30.49
CA ASP A 150 4.59 -12.16 -31.47
C ASP A 150 4.37 -13.53 -30.80
N PRO A 151 3.17 -14.11 -30.87
CA PRO A 151 2.89 -15.39 -30.23
C PRO A 151 3.70 -16.56 -30.80
N ILE A 152 3.93 -16.58 -32.12
CA ILE A 152 4.69 -17.66 -32.78
C ILE A 152 6.14 -17.60 -32.30
N GLU A 153 6.76 -16.42 -32.33
CA GLU A 153 8.11 -16.24 -31.82
C GLU A 153 8.23 -16.57 -30.33
N TYR A 154 7.26 -16.13 -29.52
CA TYR A 154 7.27 -16.37 -28.08
C TYR A 154 7.28 -17.87 -27.76
N TYR A 155 6.39 -18.64 -28.38
CA TYR A 155 6.30 -20.08 -28.13
C TYR A 155 7.49 -20.85 -28.71
N LYS A 156 8.04 -20.44 -29.87
CA LYS A 156 9.29 -21.00 -30.42
C LYS A 156 10.47 -20.79 -29.45
N LYS A 157 10.65 -19.57 -28.92
CA LYS A 157 11.69 -19.26 -27.91
C LYS A 157 11.46 -20.01 -26.59
N ARG A 158 10.21 -20.34 -26.27
CA ARG A 158 9.85 -21.07 -25.03
C ARG A 158 10.09 -22.57 -25.17
N SER A 159 9.86 -23.16 -26.34
CA SER A 159 10.16 -24.59 -26.56
C SER A 159 11.65 -24.86 -26.49
N MET A 160 12.47 -24.02 -27.12
CA MET A 160 13.94 -24.13 -27.11
C MET A 160 14.59 -23.98 -25.73
N ARG A 161 13.90 -23.36 -24.76
CA ARG A 161 14.39 -23.17 -23.38
C ARG A 161 14.05 -24.33 -22.43
N ARG A 162 13.29 -25.31 -22.89
CA ARG A 162 12.90 -26.51 -22.12
C ARG A 162 13.75 -27.73 -22.46
N GLU A 163 14.60 -27.60 -23.46
CA GLU A 163 15.65 -28.57 -23.86
C GLU A 163 16.97 -28.16 -23.19
#